data_AF-A0A955M3N9-F1
#
_entry.id   AF-A0A955M3N9-F1
#
_cell.length_a   1.000
_cell.length_b   1.000
_cell.length_c   1.000
_cell.angle_alpha   90.00
_cell.angle_beta   90.00
_cell.angle_gamma   90.00
#
_symmetry.space_group_name_H-M   'P 1'
#
loop_
_entity.id
_entity.type
_entity.pdbx_description
1 polymer ?
#
loop_
_entity_poly.entity_id
_entity_poly.type
_entity_poly.pdbx_seq_one_letter_code
_entity_poly.pdbx_strand_id
1 'polypeptide(L)'
;MERLRIVYSEINGQPFEYWYLERSESQRINELLKLIPRLHTWTPIKRITKELNVSTAALISSLRALRGALYIDKDSSVGNAIIARFPIVLVLKKSSNLSAIVSTQTFLRAPIYIKKP
;
A
#
# COMPACT_ATOMS: atom_id res chain seq x y z
N MET A 1 -7.35 19.07 5.96
CA MET A 1 -7.53 17.86 5.13
C MET A 1 -6.33 16.98 5.40
N GLU A 2 -6.55 15.75 5.84
CA GLU A 2 -5.51 14.93 6.48
C GLU A 2 -4.54 14.33 5.44
N ARG A 3 -3.23 14.55 5.65
CA ARG A 3 -2.15 14.07 4.78
C ARG A 3 -1.56 12.80 5.39
N LEU A 4 -1.32 11.79 4.56
CA LEU A 4 -0.65 10.58 5.01
C LEU A 4 0.86 10.76 4.97
N ARG A 5 1.54 10.22 5.97
CA ARG A 5 2.99 10.14 6.04
C ARG A 5 3.42 8.69 6.11
N ILE A 6 4.42 8.36 5.29
CA ILE A 6 5.07 7.05 5.28
C ILE A 6 6.36 7.18 6.07
N VAL A 7 6.52 6.32 7.08
CA VAL A 7 7.71 6.26 7.92
C VAL A 7 8.49 5.00 7.59
N TYR A 8 9.78 5.13 7.31
CA TYR A 8 10.70 4.04 6.96
C TYR A 8 11.62 3.65 8.10
N SER A 9 11.98 4.61 8.96
CA SER A 9 12.79 4.35 10.15
C SER A 9 12.44 5.28 11.30
N GLU A 10 12.75 4.81 12.51
CA GLU A 10 12.62 5.57 13.75
C GLU A 10 13.95 5.59 14.49
N ILE A 11 14.20 6.69 15.21
CA ILE A 11 15.29 6.81 16.19
C ILE A 11 14.63 7.23 17.51
N ASN A 12 14.86 6.47 18.57
CA ASN A 12 14.29 6.72 19.90
C ASN A 12 12.75 6.86 19.90
N GLY A 13 12.07 6.08 19.04
CA GLY A 13 10.61 6.10 18.91
C GLY A 13 10.05 7.34 18.20
N GLN A 14 10.90 8.12 17.53
CA GLN A 14 10.50 9.24 16.69
C GLN A 14 10.80 8.94 15.21
N PRO A 15 9.91 9.31 14.27
CA PRO A 15 10.16 9.19 12.84
C PRO A 15 11.46 9.92 12.44
N PHE A 16 12.40 9.19 11.85
CA PHE A 16 13.66 9.75 11.35
C PHE A 16 13.63 9.90 9.83
N GLU A 17 13.29 8.83 9.12
CA GLU A 17 13.14 8.84 7.67
C GLU A 17 11.67 8.71 7.30
N TYR A 18 11.08 9.77 6.76
CA TYR A 18 9.68 9.81 6.39
C TYR A 18 9.37 10.78 5.26
N TRP A 19 8.23 10.55 4.61
CA TRP A 19 7.80 11.32 3.45
C TRP A 19 6.30 11.52 3.51
N TYR A 20 5.84 12.74 3.20
CA TYR A 20 4.42 13.02 3.09
C TYR A 20 3.93 12.73 1.68
N LEU A 21 2.89 11.91 1.60
CA LEU A 21 2.27 11.58 0.34
C LEU A 21 1.57 12.80 -0.26
N GLU A 22 1.55 12.88 -1.59
CA GLU A 22 0.67 13.82 -2.27
C GLU A 22 -0.79 13.52 -1.96
N ARG A 23 -1.68 14.51 -2.16
CA ARG A 23 -3.10 14.37 -1.86
C ARG A 23 -3.74 13.20 -2.64
N SER A 24 -3.46 13.11 -3.93
CA SER A 24 -4.00 12.05 -4.79
C SER A 24 -3.49 10.67 -4.37
N GLU A 25 -2.24 10.58 -3.94
CA GLU A 25 -1.60 9.36 -3.47
C GLU A 25 -2.11 8.93 -2.10
N SER A 26 -2.26 9.88 -1.18
CA SER A 26 -2.86 9.67 0.14
C SER A 26 -4.26 9.08 0.01
N GLN A 27 -5.06 9.60 -0.93
CA GLN A 27 -6.40 9.10 -1.18
C GLN A 27 -6.38 7.67 -1.74
N ARG A 28 -5.53 7.39 -2.74
CA ARG A 28 -5.37 6.03 -3.28
C ARG A 28 -4.94 5.02 -2.22
N ILE A 29 -3.98 5.38 -1.37
CA ILE A 29 -3.47 4.51 -0.32
C ILE A 29 -4.54 4.28 0.76
N ASN A 30 -5.30 5.29 1.15
CA ASN A 30 -6.43 5.10 2.07
C ASN A 30 -7.47 4.11 1.53
N GLU A 31 -7.88 4.25 0.26
CA GLU A 31 -8.84 3.32 -0.34
C GLU A 31 -8.25 1.90 -0.48
N LEU A 32 -6.97 1.79 -0.83
CA LEU A 32 -6.26 0.52 -0.85
C LEU A 32 -6.25 -0.16 0.53
N LEU A 33 -5.95 0.60 1.60
CA LEU A 33 -5.92 0.07 2.97
C LEU A 33 -7.29 -0.45 3.43
N LYS A 34 -8.38 0.20 3.01
CA LYS A 34 -9.76 -0.28 3.25
C LYS A 34 -10.07 -1.56 2.47
N LEU A 35 -9.50 -1.70 1.27
CA LEU A 35 -9.71 -2.86 0.42
C LEU A 35 -8.95 -4.10 0.91
N ILE A 36 -7.72 -3.91 1.39
CA ILE A 36 -6.81 -4.97 1.84
C ILE A 36 -7.45 -6.04 2.74
N PRO A 37 -8.22 -5.71 3.81
CA PRO A 37 -8.82 -6.75 4.66
C PRO A 37 -9.83 -7.66 3.93
N ARG A 38 -10.32 -7.25 2.76
CA ARG A 38 -11.24 -8.03 1.91
C ARG A 38 -10.47 -8.94 0.93
N LEU A 39 -9.16 -8.78 0.82
CA LEU A 39 -8.28 -9.56 -0.04
C LEU A 39 -7.81 -10.82 0.70
N HIS A 40 -8.62 -11.87 0.71
CA HIS A 40 -8.32 -13.13 1.43
C HIS A 40 -7.19 -13.96 0.78
N THR A 41 -6.74 -13.62 -0.44
CA THR A 41 -5.72 -14.36 -1.19
C THR A 41 -4.87 -13.43 -2.06
N TRP A 42 -3.88 -14.00 -2.74
CA TRP A 42 -3.15 -13.37 -3.85
C TRP A 42 -4.11 -12.69 -4.83
N THR A 43 -4.08 -11.37 -4.89
CA THR A 43 -5.01 -10.60 -5.72
C THR A 43 -4.26 -9.97 -6.91
N PRO A 44 -4.71 -10.22 -8.16
CA PRO A 44 -4.12 -9.58 -9.33
C PRO A 44 -4.25 -8.06 -9.24
N ILE A 45 -3.17 -7.32 -9.55
CA ILE A 45 -3.20 -5.85 -9.56
C ILE A 45 -4.32 -5.31 -10.45
N LYS A 46 -4.59 -5.96 -11.60
CA LYS A 46 -5.69 -5.58 -12.50
C LYS A 46 -7.08 -5.58 -11.84
N ARG A 47 -7.31 -6.45 -10.86
CA ARG A 47 -8.58 -6.48 -10.11
C ARG A 47 -8.66 -5.27 -9.18
N ILE A 48 -7.58 -5.00 -8.47
CA ILE A 48 -7.47 -3.87 -7.53
C ILE A 48 -7.61 -2.54 -8.27
N THR A 49 -6.96 -2.38 -9.44
CA THR A 49 -7.06 -1.16 -10.25
C THR A 49 -8.49 -0.89 -10.71
N LYS A 50 -9.25 -1.94 -11.05
CA LYS A 50 -10.65 -1.84 -11.47
C LYS A 50 -11.53 -1.42 -10.30
N GLU A 51 -11.32 -2.00 -9.13
CA GLU A 51 -12.10 -1.70 -7.92
C GLU A 51 -11.83 -0.30 -7.39
N LEU A 52 -10.58 0.16 -7.45
CA LEU A 52 -10.18 1.50 -7.05
C LEU A 52 -10.38 2.56 -8.16
N ASN A 53 -10.78 2.15 -9.36
CA ASN A 53 -10.88 3.00 -10.55
C ASN A 53 -9.60 3.85 -10.81
N VAL A 54 -8.43 3.19 -10.75
CA VAL A 54 -7.11 3.83 -10.96
C VAL A 54 -6.32 3.10 -12.02
N SER A 55 -5.37 3.80 -12.67
CA SER A 55 -4.46 3.15 -13.60
C SER A 55 -3.50 2.18 -12.88
N THR A 56 -3.09 1.13 -13.59
CA THR A 56 -2.06 0.19 -13.10
C THR A 56 -0.76 0.90 -12.73
N ALA A 57 -0.33 1.89 -13.52
CA ALA A 57 0.87 2.65 -13.24
C ALA A 57 0.76 3.46 -11.94
N ALA A 58 -0.37 4.15 -11.73
CA ALA A 58 -0.61 4.92 -10.50
C ALA A 58 -0.66 4.01 -9.27
N LEU A 59 -1.33 2.86 -9.36
CA LEU A 59 -1.36 1.90 -8.25
C LEU A 59 0.03 1.35 -7.98
N ILE A 60 0.79 0.89 -8.99
CA ILE A 60 2.16 0.40 -8.80
C ILE A 60 3.07 1.46 -8.17
N SER A 61 2.97 2.73 -8.58
CA SER A 61 3.73 3.83 -7.97
C SER A 61 3.45 3.94 -6.48
N SER A 62 2.18 3.95 -6.09
CA SER A 62 1.80 4.04 -4.67
C SER A 62 2.20 2.79 -3.87
N LEU A 63 2.15 1.61 -4.49
CA LEU A 63 2.64 0.38 -3.86
C LEU A 63 4.17 0.39 -3.69
N ARG A 64 4.91 1.03 -4.62
CA ARG A 64 6.37 1.22 -4.51
C ARG A 64 6.72 2.20 -3.41
N ALA A 65 5.96 3.29 -3.25
CA ALA A 65 6.16 4.22 -2.14
C ALA A 65 6.04 3.48 -0.79
N LEU A 66 5.11 2.55 -0.65
CA LEU A 66 4.93 1.79 0.59
C LEU A 66 5.97 0.67 0.81
N ARG A 67 6.85 0.42 -0.16
CA ARG A 67 7.86 -0.65 -0.04
C ARG A 67 8.91 -0.27 1.01
N GLY A 68 9.11 -1.15 1.99
CA GLY A 68 10.08 -0.92 3.05
C GLY A 68 9.60 0.07 4.13
N ALA A 69 8.36 0.55 4.04
CA ALA A 69 7.76 1.37 5.08
C ALA A 69 7.57 0.55 6.36
N LEU A 70 7.95 1.14 7.50
CA LEU A 70 7.70 0.61 8.83
C LEU A 70 6.21 0.79 9.18
N TYR A 71 5.65 1.97 8.92
CA TYR A 71 4.23 2.24 9.08
C TYR A 71 3.77 3.46 8.27
N ILE A 72 2.46 3.64 8.24
CA ILE A 72 1.77 4.82 7.73
C ILE A 72 1.04 5.44 8.91
N ASP A 73 1.21 6.74 9.10
CA ASP A 73 0.40 7.52 10.01
C ASP A 73 -0.34 8.65 9.28
N LYS A 74 -1.34 9.17 9.99
CA LYS A 74 -2.21 10.23 9.52
C LYS A 74 -1.95 11.45 10.38
N ASP A 75 -1.57 12.55 9.72
CA ASP A 75 -1.38 13.83 10.37
C ASP A 75 -2.75 14.39 10.79
N SER A 76 -2.94 14.51 12.10
CA SER A 76 -4.17 14.99 12.73
C SER A 76 -3.84 16.09 13.74
N SER A 77 -4.81 16.97 14.01
CA SER A 77 -4.68 18.06 14.99
C SER A 77 -4.41 17.60 16.42
N VAL A 78 -4.58 16.30 16.71
CA VAL A 78 -4.38 15.69 18.03
C VAL A 78 -3.08 14.85 18.07
N GLY A 79 -2.27 14.90 17.01
CA GLY A 79 -1.06 14.12 16.83
C GLY A 79 -1.19 13.06 15.74
N ASN A 80 -0.09 12.41 15.41
CA ASN A 80 -0.06 11.41 14.34
C ASN A 80 -0.62 10.08 14.82
N ALA A 81 -1.64 9.56 14.13
CA ALA A 81 -2.22 8.26 14.41
C ALA A 81 -1.72 7.21 13.41
N ILE A 82 -1.08 6.15 13.89
CA ILE A 82 -0.64 5.02 13.05
C ILE A 82 -1.87 4.28 12.53
N ILE A 83 -2.02 4.22 11.20
CA ILE A 83 -3.16 3.57 10.53
C ILE A 83 -2.82 2.21 9.94
N ALA A 84 -1.54 1.95 9.65
CA ALA A 84 -1.08 0.66 9.14
C ALA A 84 0.39 0.46 9.49
N ARG A 85 0.78 -0.77 9.89
CA ARG A 85 2.19 -1.17 10.07
C ARG A 85 2.59 -2.16 8.99
N PHE A 86 3.85 -2.09 8.55
CA PHE A 86 4.44 -2.92 7.50
C PHE A 86 3.54 -3.07 6.26
N PRO A 87 3.07 -1.94 5.68
CA PRO A 87 1.87 -1.93 4.87
C PRO A 87 1.93 -2.82 3.62
N ILE A 88 3.10 -3.14 3.04
CA ILE A 88 3.16 -3.86 1.75
C ILE A 88 4.36 -4.81 1.60
N VAL A 89 4.08 -6.01 1.08
CA VAL A 89 5.03 -6.93 0.43
C VAL A 89 4.47 -7.25 -0.96
N LEU A 90 4.85 -6.44 -1.95
CA LEU A 90 4.65 -6.78 -3.37
C LEU A 90 5.41 -8.07 -3.67
N VAL A 91 4.75 -9.09 -4.21
CA VAL A 91 5.44 -10.25 -4.78
C VAL A 91 5.04 -10.38 -6.24
N LEU A 92 6.03 -10.22 -7.10
CA LEU A 92 5.89 -10.48 -8.52
C LEU A 92 5.85 -12.00 -8.72
N LYS A 93 4.73 -12.54 -9.19
CA LYS A 93 4.63 -13.96 -9.56
C LYS A 93 4.57 -14.06 -11.08
N LYS A 94 5.58 -14.67 -11.69
CA LYS A 94 5.50 -15.06 -13.10
C LYS A 94 4.39 -16.11 -13.24
N SER A 95 3.44 -15.88 -14.15
CA SER A 95 2.44 -16.89 -14.51
C SER A 95 3.14 -18.01 -15.30
N SER A 96 2.97 -19.25 -14.89
CA SER A 96 3.54 -20.44 -15.55
C SER A 96 2.58 -21.08 -16.57
N ASN A 97 1.55 -20.36 -17.03
CA ASN A 97 0.65 -20.89 -18.07
C ASN A 97 1.36 -20.90 -19.43
N LEU A 98 1.74 -22.09 -19.88
CA LEU A 98 2.46 -22.39 -21.13
C LEU A 98 1.66 -22.11 -22.41
N SER A 99 0.36 -21.78 -22.33
CA SER A 99 -0.53 -21.61 -23.50
C SER A 99 -0.94 -20.16 -23.81
N ALA A 100 -0.54 -19.19 -22.99
CA ALA A 100 -0.75 -17.78 -23.26
C ALA A 100 0.58 -17.06 -23.12
N ILE A 101 0.95 -16.28 -24.14
CA ILE A 101 2.02 -15.27 -24.14
C ILE A 101 2.37 -14.89 -22.70
N VAL A 102 3.63 -15.15 -22.30
CA VAL A 102 4.18 -14.95 -20.95
C VAL A 102 3.80 -13.56 -20.44
N SER A 103 2.63 -13.42 -19.83
CA SER A 103 2.18 -12.17 -19.26
C SER A 103 2.65 -12.19 -17.81
N THR A 104 3.68 -11.40 -17.54
CA THR A 104 4.13 -11.11 -16.18
C THR A 104 2.98 -10.43 -15.44
N GLN A 105 2.25 -11.21 -14.63
CA GLN A 105 1.17 -10.68 -13.81
C GLN A 105 1.73 -10.25 -12.45
N THR A 106 1.57 -8.96 -12.13
CA THR A 106 1.90 -8.45 -10.80
C THR A 106 0.76 -8.80 -9.85
N PHE A 107 1.10 -9.43 -8.73
CA PHE A 107 0.17 -9.72 -7.65
C PHE A 107 0.49 -8.88 -6.43
N LEU A 108 -0.56 -8.48 -5.71
CA LEU A 108 -0.41 -7.96 -4.37
C LEU A 108 -0.68 -9.10 -3.39
N ARG A 109 0.29 -9.42 -2.54
CA ARG A 109 0.03 -10.11 -1.28
C ARG A 109 -0.10 -9.02 -0.24
N ALA A 110 -1.28 -8.90 0.35
CA ALA A 110 -1.42 -8.02 1.50
C ALA A 110 -0.66 -8.62 2.70
N PRO A 111 0.25 -7.87 3.33
CA PRO A 111 0.74 -8.19 4.66
C PRO A 111 0.35 -7.03 5.56
N ILE A 112 -0.88 -6.98 6.06
CA ILE A 112 -1.16 -5.95 7.08
C ILE A 112 -1.92 -6.59 8.22
N TYR A 113 -1.23 -6.64 9.36
CA TYR A 113 -1.86 -6.70 10.67
C TYR A 113 -2.54 -5.34 10.89
N ILE A 114 -3.80 -5.24 10.48
CA ILE A 114 -4.63 -4.08 10.80
C ILE A 114 -4.95 -4.23 12.28
N LYS A 115 -4.33 -3.42 13.13
CA LYS A 115 -4.79 -3.32 14.51
C LYS A 115 -6.20 -2.73 14.42
N LYS A 116 -7.22 -3.56 14.73
CA LYS A 116 -8.59 -3.07 14.88
C LYS A 116 -8.59 -1.98 15.97
N PRO A 117 -9.41 -0.93 15.80
CA PRO A 117 -9.63 0.05 16.86
C PRO A 117 -10.12 -0.63 18.14
#